data_AF-A0A1H2XTL9-F1
#
_entry.id   AF-A0A1H2XTL9-F1
#
_cell.length_a   1.000
_cell.length_b   1.000
_cell.length_c   1.000
_cell.angle_alpha   90.00
_cell.angle_beta   90.00
_cell.angle_gamma   90.00
#
_symmetry.space_group_name_H-M   'P 1'
#
loop_
_entity.id
_entity.type
_entity.pdbx_description
1 polymer ?
#
loop_
_entity_poly.entity_id
_entity_poly.type
_entity_poly.pdbx_seq_one_letter_code
_entity_poly.pdbx_strand_id
1 'polypeptide(L)'
;MVQHTRKYIFLYFTIIFATLALEMQNKFRKVWFFMIYPYNNQYPSIASTVFLADFTIITGDVTIGEESSIWFHTVIRGDVAPTLIGSRVNVQDQCLLHQSPKHPLIIEDDVTVGHQVMLHSAIVRKKALIGMGSTVLDGAEIGEGAFIGAGSLVPPGKTIPAGVLAFGRPAKVVRDLTEEDKEDMERIRLEYVEKARQYKETSRRHQ
;
A
#
# COMPACT_ATOMS: atom_id res chain seq x y z
N MET A 1 16.29 -56.27 29.61
CA MET A 1 16.25 -54.91 30.21
C MET A 1 16.84 -53.82 29.31
N VAL A 2 17.99 -54.03 28.66
CA VAL A 2 18.71 -53.00 27.87
C VAL A 2 18.00 -52.54 26.59
N GLN A 3 17.22 -53.40 25.93
CA GLN A 3 16.50 -53.02 24.70
C GLN A 3 15.30 -52.10 24.94
N HIS A 4 14.69 -52.16 26.13
CA HIS A 4 13.53 -51.32 26.43
C HIS A 4 13.94 -49.86 26.64
N THR A 5 15.04 -49.62 27.34
CA THR A 5 15.60 -48.28 27.61
C THR A 5 15.99 -47.54 26.33
N ARG A 6 16.52 -48.24 25.32
CA ARG A 6 16.87 -47.63 24.02
C ARG A 6 15.67 -47.08 23.26
N LYS A 7 14.50 -47.73 23.34
CA LYS A 7 13.28 -47.25 22.68
C LYS A 7 12.75 -45.95 23.30
N TYR A 8 12.80 -45.83 24.62
CA TYR A 8 12.37 -44.61 25.33
C TYR A 8 13.30 -43.43 25.07
N ILE A 9 14.60 -43.68 25.01
CA ILE A 9 15.59 -42.65 24.66
C ILE A 9 15.34 -42.14 23.23
N PHE A 10 15.13 -43.04 22.26
CA PHE A 10 14.86 -42.63 20.88
C PHE A 10 13.56 -41.81 20.74
N LEU A 11 12.47 -42.24 21.39
CA LEU A 11 11.20 -41.51 21.36
C LEU A 11 11.33 -40.10 21.98
N TYR A 12 12.07 -39.98 23.07
CA TYR A 12 12.33 -38.70 23.75
C TYR A 12 13.11 -37.72 22.86
N PHE A 13 14.16 -38.20 22.18
CA PHE A 13 14.90 -37.38 21.23
C PHE A 13 14.05 -36.94 20.03
N THR A 14 13.19 -37.82 19.50
CA THR A 14 12.29 -37.47 18.39
C THR A 14 11.27 -36.39 18.78
N ILE A 15 10.70 -36.46 19.99
CA ILE A 15 9.75 -35.44 20.49
C ILE A 15 10.45 -34.10 20.71
N ILE A 16 11.66 -34.10 21.29
CA ILE A 16 12.45 -32.87 21.47
C ILE A 16 12.81 -32.26 20.12
N PHE A 17 13.25 -33.08 19.15
CA PHE A 17 13.62 -32.58 17.82
C PHE A 17 12.42 -32.04 17.07
N ALA A 18 11.25 -32.69 17.15
CA ALA A 18 10.00 -32.20 16.58
C ALA A 18 9.55 -30.89 17.24
N THR A 19 9.68 -30.76 18.57
CA THR A 19 9.32 -29.54 19.31
C THR A 19 10.27 -28.40 18.96
N LEU A 20 11.59 -28.63 18.92
CA LEU A 20 12.59 -27.66 18.48
C LEU A 20 12.39 -27.26 17.02
N ALA A 21 12.05 -28.21 16.13
CA ALA A 21 11.73 -27.91 14.74
C ALA A 21 10.47 -27.04 14.62
N LEU A 22 9.45 -27.28 15.45
CA LEU A 22 8.23 -26.46 15.53
C LEU A 22 8.54 -25.05 16.09
N GLU A 23 9.40 -24.96 17.11
CA GLU A 23 9.83 -23.70 17.71
C GLU A 23 10.72 -22.89 16.75
N MET A 24 11.57 -23.56 15.99
CA MET A 24 12.37 -22.97 14.92
C MET A 24 11.48 -22.53 13.76
N GLN A 25 10.51 -23.34 13.32
CA GLN A 25 9.50 -22.92 12.33
C GLN A 25 8.71 -21.70 12.82
N ASN A 26 8.33 -21.64 14.10
CA ASN A 26 7.66 -20.49 14.69
C ASN A 26 8.58 -19.26 14.83
N LYS A 27 9.89 -19.44 15.06
CA LYS A 27 10.89 -18.36 15.00
C LYS A 27 11.17 -17.90 13.57
N PHE A 28 11.11 -18.77 12.57
CA PHE A 28 11.22 -18.39 11.15
C PHE A 28 9.94 -17.73 10.63
N ARG A 29 8.75 -18.09 11.14
CA ARG A 29 7.50 -17.33 10.92
C ARG A 29 7.58 -15.89 11.45
N LYS A 30 8.44 -15.58 12.44
CA LYS A 30 8.67 -14.20 12.90
C LYS A 30 9.43 -13.32 11.91
N VAL A 31 10.04 -13.87 10.86
CA VAL A 31 10.75 -13.07 9.84
C VAL A 31 9.77 -12.30 8.94
N TRP A 32 8.49 -12.72 8.89
CA TRP A 32 7.43 -12.04 8.14
C TRP A 32 6.83 -10.82 8.87
N PHE A 33 7.23 -10.55 10.12
CA PHE A 33 6.53 -9.60 11.00
C PHE A 33 7.05 -8.14 10.96
N PHE A 34 8.00 -7.81 10.09
CA PHE A 34 8.69 -6.51 10.09
C PHE A 34 8.33 -5.59 8.91
N MET A 35 7.07 -5.67 8.47
CA MET A 35 6.48 -4.83 7.40
C MET A 35 5.52 -3.77 7.97
N ILE A 36 5.01 -3.99 9.20
CA ILE A 36 4.02 -3.13 9.87
C ILE A 36 4.58 -2.74 11.24
N TYR A 37 4.69 -1.44 11.52
CA TYR A 37 5.26 -0.94 12.77
C TYR A 37 4.32 0.01 13.50
N PRO A 38 4.22 -0.06 14.84
CA PRO A 38 3.60 1.00 15.59
C PRO A 38 4.48 2.26 15.62
N TYR A 39 3.84 3.41 15.81
CA TYR A 39 4.51 4.66 16.16
C TYR A 39 3.70 5.39 17.22
N ASN A 40 4.31 5.72 18.36
CA ASN A 40 3.66 6.45 19.46
C ASN A 40 2.28 5.87 19.87
N ASN A 41 2.20 4.56 20.09
CA ASN A 41 0.99 3.78 20.39
C ASN A 41 -0.10 3.76 19.29
N GLN A 42 0.16 4.32 18.10
CA GLN A 42 -0.69 4.16 16.93
C GLN A 42 -0.26 2.94 16.12
N TYR A 43 -1.25 2.18 15.65
CA TYR A 43 -1.07 0.97 14.85
C TYR A 43 -1.82 1.11 13.53
N PRO A 44 -1.25 0.67 12.39
CA PRO A 44 -1.98 0.66 11.14
C PRO A 44 -3.26 -0.18 11.22
N SER A 45 -4.38 0.40 10.80
CA SER A 45 -5.69 -0.25 10.67
C SER A 45 -5.92 -0.65 9.21
N ILE A 46 -5.76 -1.93 8.89
CA ILE A 46 -5.75 -2.44 7.52
C ILE A 46 -6.88 -3.45 7.34
N ALA A 47 -7.77 -3.22 6.38
CA ALA A 47 -8.87 -4.14 6.10
C ALA A 47 -8.36 -5.54 5.70
N SER A 48 -9.10 -6.59 6.09
CA SER A 48 -8.68 -7.97 5.89
C SER A 48 -8.57 -8.39 4.41
N THR A 49 -9.19 -7.63 3.51
CA THR A 49 -9.18 -7.83 2.05
C THR A 49 -7.97 -7.18 1.37
N VAL A 50 -7.25 -6.26 2.01
CA VAL A 50 -6.09 -5.55 1.44
C VAL A 50 -4.97 -6.51 1.02
N PHE A 51 -4.40 -6.30 -0.16
CA PHE A 51 -3.15 -6.93 -0.58
C PHE A 51 -1.96 -6.07 -0.16
N LEU A 52 -1.02 -6.66 0.58
CA LEU A 52 0.27 -6.05 0.89
C LEU A 52 1.34 -6.89 0.19
N ALA A 53 2.01 -6.28 -0.78
CA ALA A 53 3.12 -6.90 -1.48
C ALA A 53 4.38 -6.97 -0.60
N ASP A 54 5.34 -7.79 -1.04
CA ASP A 54 6.61 -7.94 -0.33
C ASP A 54 7.38 -6.62 -0.26
N PHE A 55 8.13 -6.48 0.84
CA PHE A 55 8.97 -5.31 1.14
C PHE A 55 8.24 -3.97 1.26
N THR A 56 6.91 -3.98 1.42
CA THR A 56 6.16 -2.79 1.81
C THR A 56 6.52 -2.37 3.24
N ILE A 57 6.44 -1.10 3.59
CA ILE A 57 6.64 -0.66 4.98
C ILE A 57 5.48 0.25 5.35
N ILE A 58 4.71 -0.11 6.39
CA ILE A 58 3.57 0.68 6.87
C ILE A 58 3.75 0.96 8.36
N THR A 59 3.71 2.22 8.77
CA THR A 59 3.98 2.58 10.18
C THR A 59 2.98 3.59 10.73
N GLY A 60 2.66 3.49 12.02
CA GLY A 60 1.91 4.52 12.76
C GLY A 60 0.44 4.64 12.39
N ASP A 61 -0.06 5.87 12.31
CA ASP A 61 -1.46 6.23 12.09
C ASP A 61 -1.84 6.15 10.60
N VAL A 62 -2.07 4.91 10.14
CA VAL A 62 -2.44 4.61 8.76
C VAL A 62 -3.72 3.78 8.75
N THR A 63 -4.71 4.21 7.96
CA THR A 63 -5.93 3.43 7.70
C THR A 63 -6.00 3.05 6.22
N ILE A 64 -6.32 1.79 5.93
CA ILE A 64 -6.45 1.28 4.55
C ILE A 64 -7.76 0.50 4.40
N GLY A 65 -8.61 0.97 3.47
CA GLY A 65 -9.93 0.40 3.18
C GLY A 65 -9.93 -0.92 2.40
N GLU A 66 -11.14 -1.45 2.20
CA GLU A 66 -11.40 -2.75 1.58
C GLU A 66 -10.86 -2.84 0.15
N GLU A 67 -10.32 -4.00 -0.24
CA GLU A 67 -9.85 -4.30 -1.60
C GLU A 67 -8.76 -3.38 -2.17
N SER A 68 -8.18 -2.53 -1.32
CA SER A 68 -7.01 -1.73 -1.68
C SER A 68 -5.75 -2.60 -1.77
N SER A 69 -4.75 -2.12 -2.50
CA SER A 69 -3.51 -2.85 -2.75
C SER A 69 -2.29 -1.95 -2.63
N ILE A 70 -1.32 -2.38 -1.83
CA ILE A 70 -0.04 -1.70 -1.64
C ILE A 70 1.05 -2.58 -2.27
N TRP A 71 1.70 -2.06 -3.30
CA TRP A 71 2.59 -2.83 -4.17
C TRP A 71 4.06 -2.71 -3.75
N PHE A 72 4.90 -3.54 -4.37
CA PHE A 72 6.23 -3.89 -3.88
C PHE A 72 7.09 -2.67 -3.54
N HIS A 73 7.83 -2.76 -2.43
CA HIS A 73 8.75 -1.70 -1.97
C HIS A 73 8.12 -0.32 -1.67
N THR A 74 6.79 -0.21 -1.55
CA THR A 74 6.13 1.03 -1.14
C THR A 74 6.30 1.31 0.35
N VAL A 75 6.56 2.56 0.71
CA VAL A 75 6.66 3.01 2.10
C VAL A 75 5.53 4.00 2.42
N ILE A 76 4.77 3.70 3.48
CA ILE A 76 3.72 4.54 4.05
C ILE A 76 4.04 4.80 5.50
N ARG A 77 4.43 6.03 5.81
CA ARG A 77 4.85 6.40 7.16
C ARG A 77 3.84 7.36 7.77
N GLY A 78 3.00 6.90 8.69
CA GLY A 78 1.96 7.67 9.39
C GLY A 78 2.45 8.15 10.75
N ASP A 79 3.63 8.76 10.81
CA ASP A 79 4.28 9.15 12.06
C ASP A 79 4.26 10.67 12.34
N VAL A 80 3.70 11.47 11.42
CA VAL A 80 3.55 12.93 11.60
C VAL A 80 2.08 13.34 11.67
N ALA A 81 1.26 12.82 10.76
CA ALA A 81 -0.18 13.02 10.72
C ALA A 81 -0.85 11.76 10.13
N PRO A 82 -2.18 11.61 10.21
CA PRO A 82 -2.86 10.43 9.70
C PRO A 82 -2.69 10.27 8.17
N THR A 83 -2.51 9.04 7.71
CA THR A 83 -2.75 8.64 6.31
C THR A 83 -4.07 7.87 6.23
N LEU A 84 -4.99 8.36 5.41
CA LEU A 84 -6.30 7.74 5.18
C LEU A 84 -6.37 7.28 3.73
N ILE A 85 -6.40 5.97 3.51
CA ILE A 85 -6.55 5.33 2.20
C ILE A 85 -7.91 4.63 2.15
N GLY A 86 -8.73 5.00 1.16
CA GLY A 86 -10.05 4.46 0.92
C GLY A 86 -10.05 3.02 0.42
N SER A 87 -11.18 2.62 -0.15
CA SER A 87 -11.41 1.28 -0.71
C SER A 87 -11.04 1.21 -2.19
N ARG A 88 -10.58 0.05 -2.66
CA ARG A 88 -10.19 -0.22 -4.06
C ARG A 88 -9.12 0.75 -4.59
N VAL A 89 -8.29 1.27 -3.70
CA VAL A 89 -7.14 2.10 -4.04
C VAL A 89 -5.94 1.21 -4.39
N ASN A 90 -5.22 1.53 -5.46
CA ASN A 90 -3.95 0.88 -5.75
C ASN A 90 -2.80 1.88 -5.58
N VAL A 91 -1.88 1.56 -4.66
CA VAL A 91 -0.62 2.29 -4.47
C VAL A 91 0.50 1.44 -5.02
N GLN A 92 0.89 1.73 -6.26
CA GLN A 92 1.80 0.93 -7.05
C GLN A 92 3.23 0.96 -6.52
N ASP A 93 4.11 0.18 -7.15
CA ASP A 93 5.44 -0.14 -6.66
C ASP A 93 6.27 1.10 -6.33
N GLN A 94 7.07 1.00 -5.26
CA GLN A 94 8.08 1.99 -4.89
C GLN A 94 7.52 3.40 -4.62
N CYS A 95 6.26 3.51 -4.22
CA CYS A 95 5.70 4.80 -3.79
C CYS A 95 6.20 5.21 -2.41
N LEU A 96 6.23 6.53 -2.17
CA LEU A 96 6.55 7.13 -0.87
C LEU A 96 5.41 8.02 -0.40
N LEU A 97 4.79 7.65 0.71
CA LEU A 97 3.65 8.35 1.31
C LEU A 97 4.04 8.88 2.69
N HIS A 98 3.97 10.20 2.88
CA HIS A 98 4.32 10.87 4.14
C HIS A 98 3.47 12.14 4.37
N GLN A 99 3.66 12.79 5.52
CA GLN A 99 2.89 13.96 5.92
C GLN A 99 3.75 15.04 6.59
N SER A 100 3.26 16.27 6.51
CA SER A 100 3.60 17.40 7.37
C SER A 100 2.69 17.52 8.60
N PRO A 101 3.14 18.18 9.68
CA PRO A 101 2.34 18.37 10.88
C PRO A 101 0.99 19.04 10.58
N LYS A 102 -0.10 18.52 11.17
CA LYS A 102 -1.48 19.01 11.01
C LYS A 102 -2.08 18.86 9.60
N HIS A 103 -1.39 18.22 8.67
CA HIS A 103 -1.88 17.98 7.31
C HIS A 103 -1.96 16.48 7.02
N PRO A 104 -3.13 15.83 7.12
CA PRO A 104 -3.22 14.41 6.79
C PRO A 104 -2.94 14.17 5.31
N LEU A 105 -2.56 12.95 4.97
CA LEU A 105 -2.60 12.45 3.60
C LEU A 105 -3.94 11.73 3.40
N ILE A 106 -4.76 12.20 2.45
CA ILE A 106 -6.08 11.62 2.17
C ILE A 106 -6.09 11.10 0.74
N ILE A 107 -6.43 9.82 0.59
CA ILE A 107 -6.59 9.15 -0.69
C ILE A 107 -7.96 8.47 -0.66
N GLU A 108 -8.92 9.02 -1.39
CA GLU A 108 -10.29 8.50 -1.43
C GLU A 108 -10.40 7.23 -2.30
N ASP A 109 -11.60 6.66 -2.33
CA ASP A 109 -11.90 5.41 -3.01
C ASP A 109 -11.52 5.42 -4.51
N ASP A 110 -11.18 4.23 -5.04
CA ASP A 110 -10.99 4.01 -6.47
C ASP A 110 -9.83 4.81 -7.10
N VAL A 111 -8.93 5.36 -6.29
CA VAL A 111 -7.73 6.08 -6.75
C VAL A 111 -6.65 5.11 -7.24
N THR A 112 -6.00 5.48 -8.35
CA THR A 112 -4.73 4.88 -8.80
C THR A 112 -3.57 5.80 -8.47
N VAL A 113 -2.61 5.31 -7.70
CA VAL A 113 -1.32 5.97 -7.45
C VAL A 113 -0.26 5.18 -8.20
N GLY A 114 0.27 5.77 -9.27
CA GLY A 114 1.22 5.14 -10.19
C GLY A 114 2.58 4.80 -9.55
N HIS A 115 3.35 3.93 -10.20
CA HIS A 115 4.68 3.51 -9.71
C HIS A 115 5.58 4.72 -9.38
N GLN A 116 6.38 4.62 -8.32
CA GLN A 116 7.35 5.66 -7.91
C GLN A 116 6.74 7.05 -7.66
N VAL A 117 5.47 7.11 -7.25
CA VAL A 117 4.84 8.38 -6.87
C VAL A 117 5.23 8.77 -5.44
N MET A 118 5.45 10.05 -5.24
CA MET A 118 5.56 10.66 -3.92
C MET A 118 4.29 11.45 -3.61
N LEU A 119 3.59 11.08 -2.53
CA LEU A 119 2.49 11.85 -1.98
C LEU A 119 2.88 12.38 -0.61
N HIS A 120 2.79 13.70 -0.43
CA HIS A 120 3.11 14.38 0.81
C HIS A 120 1.96 15.28 1.23
N SER A 121 1.20 14.89 2.28
CA SER A 121 0.06 15.67 2.80
C SER A 121 -0.93 16.18 1.74
N ALA A 122 -1.16 15.39 0.69
CA ALA A 122 -2.08 15.72 -0.39
C ALA A 122 -3.50 15.21 -0.08
N ILE A 123 -4.48 15.76 -0.81
CA ILE A 123 -5.84 15.25 -0.87
C ILE A 123 -6.08 14.74 -2.29
N VAL A 124 -6.23 13.43 -2.44
CA VAL A 124 -6.53 12.80 -3.73
C VAL A 124 -7.96 12.29 -3.70
N ARG A 125 -8.83 12.95 -4.47
CA ARG A 125 -10.25 12.63 -4.51
C ARG A 125 -10.51 11.36 -5.31
N LYS A 126 -11.69 10.78 -5.08
CA LYS A 126 -12.05 9.46 -5.61
C LYS A 126 -11.85 9.37 -7.12
N LYS A 127 -11.52 8.16 -7.59
CA LYS A 127 -11.32 7.84 -9.02
C LYS A 127 -10.17 8.57 -9.73
N ALA A 128 -9.41 9.43 -9.05
CA ALA A 128 -8.28 10.11 -9.66
C ALA A 128 -7.13 9.14 -9.99
N LEU A 129 -6.31 9.50 -10.97
CA LEU A 129 -5.11 8.75 -11.35
C LEU A 129 -3.88 9.66 -11.24
N ILE A 130 -2.92 9.25 -10.42
CA ILE A 130 -1.62 9.91 -10.29
C ILE A 130 -0.60 9.15 -11.14
N GLY A 131 -0.17 9.73 -12.26
CA GLY A 131 0.76 9.08 -13.18
C GLY A 131 2.10 8.79 -12.52
N MET A 132 2.73 7.69 -12.93
CA MET A 132 4.00 7.21 -12.38
C MET A 132 5.08 8.29 -12.30
N GLY A 133 5.93 8.24 -11.28
CA GLY A 133 7.03 9.19 -11.06
C GLY A 133 6.59 10.60 -10.69
N SER A 134 5.30 10.83 -10.44
CA SER A 134 4.81 12.16 -10.05
C SER A 134 5.03 12.46 -8.57
N THR A 135 5.07 13.75 -8.24
CA THR A 135 5.17 14.26 -6.87
C THR A 135 3.98 15.18 -6.59
N VAL A 136 3.22 14.91 -5.54
CA VAL A 136 2.08 15.74 -5.10
C VAL A 136 2.35 16.20 -3.67
N LEU A 137 2.41 17.52 -3.49
CA LEU A 137 2.90 18.15 -2.25
C LEU A 137 1.78 18.67 -1.36
N ASP A 138 2.19 19.20 -0.22
CA ASP A 138 1.34 19.54 0.93
C ASP A 138 0.16 20.43 0.59
N GLY A 139 -1.04 20.00 0.99
CA GLY A 139 -2.29 20.73 0.77
C GLY A 139 -2.72 20.80 -0.70
N ALA A 140 -2.01 20.15 -1.63
CA ALA A 140 -2.52 20.00 -2.98
C ALA A 140 -3.78 19.13 -2.98
N GLU A 141 -4.75 19.49 -3.81
CA GLU A 141 -6.01 18.77 -3.96
C GLU A 141 -6.18 18.32 -5.41
N ILE A 142 -6.23 17.01 -5.63
CA ILE A 142 -6.47 16.40 -6.93
C ILE A 142 -7.94 16.04 -7.01
N GLY A 143 -8.68 16.72 -7.89
CA GLY A 143 -10.13 16.58 -8.03
C GLY A 143 -10.58 15.18 -8.49
N GLU A 144 -11.86 14.90 -8.27
CA GLU A 144 -12.47 13.60 -8.60
C GLU A 144 -12.21 13.23 -10.07
N GLY A 145 -11.71 12.01 -10.29
CA GLY A 145 -11.45 11.51 -11.64
C GLY A 145 -10.44 12.33 -12.44
N ALA A 146 -9.62 13.18 -11.82
CA ALA A 146 -8.54 13.89 -12.52
C ALA A 146 -7.39 12.94 -12.87
N PHE A 147 -6.66 13.24 -13.94
CA PHE A 147 -5.47 12.51 -14.36
C PHE A 147 -4.24 13.41 -14.26
N ILE A 148 -3.27 13.01 -13.45
CA ILE A 148 -1.96 13.65 -13.39
C ILE A 148 -1.01 12.90 -14.31
N GLY A 149 -0.48 13.57 -15.33
CA GLY A 149 0.51 13.03 -16.26
C GLY A 149 1.76 12.51 -15.54
N ALA A 150 2.36 11.45 -16.08
CA ALA A 150 3.59 10.87 -15.52
C ALA A 150 4.70 11.93 -15.34
N GLY A 151 5.49 11.79 -14.28
CA GLY A 151 6.61 12.69 -13.96
C GLY A 151 6.21 14.10 -13.54
N SER A 152 4.94 14.37 -13.23
CA SER A 152 4.48 15.71 -12.89
C SER A 152 4.86 16.13 -11.46
N LEU A 153 4.87 17.44 -11.19
CA LEU A 153 5.01 18.01 -9.85
C LEU A 153 3.81 18.91 -9.60
N VAL A 154 2.96 18.52 -8.67
CA VAL A 154 1.84 19.34 -8.19
C VAL A 154 2.34 20.10 -6.95
N PRO A 155 2.53 21.43 -7.03
CA PRO A 155 3.11 22.22 -5.94
C PRO A 155 2.17 22.33 -4.74
N PRO A 156 2.67 22.74 -3.55
CA PRO A 156 1.85 22.87 -2.35
C PRO A 156 0.64 23.78 -2.57
N GLY A 157 -0.51 23.40 -1.98
CA GLY A 157 -1.76 24.15 -2.05
C GLY A 157 -2.42 24.21 -3.44
N LYS A 158 -1.87 23.52 -4.44
CA LYS A 158 -2.43 23.54 -5.80
C LYS A 158 -3.68 22.65 -5.88
N THR A 159 -4.78 23.24 -6.33
CA THR A 159 -5.98 22.49 -6.72
C THR A 159 -5.94 22.15 -8.21
N ILE A 160 -6.14 20.88 -8.53
CA ILE A 160 -6.41 20.37 -9.87
C ILE A 160 -7.91 20.06 -9.96
N PRO A 161 -8.67 20.65 -10.90
CA PRO A 161 -10.10 20.40 -11.05
C PRO A 161 -10.45 18.92 -11.31
N ALA A 162 -11.70 18.55 -11.06
CA ALA A 162 -12.22 17.22 -11.38
C ALA A 162 -12.25 16.97 -12.89
N GLY A 163 -12.00 15.72 -13.31
CA GLY A 163 -12.16 15.29 -14.71
C GLY A 163 -11.23 15.93 -15.74
N VAL A 164 -10.09 16.50 -15.30
CA VAL A 164 -9.10 17.10 -16.21
C VAL A 164 -7.80 16.31 -16.26
N LEU A 165 -7.10 16.42 -17.39
CA LEU A 165 -5.70 16.07 -17.52
C LEU A 165 -4.85 17.27 -17.11
N ALA A 166 -3.96 17.07 -16.13
CA ALA A 166 -2.91 18.02 -15.79
C ALA A 166 -1.52 17.36 -15.91
N PHE A 167 -0.54 18.07 -16.45
CA PHE A 167 0.83 17.55 -16.51
C PHE A 167 1.88 18.65 -16.34
N GLY A 168 3.10 18.25 -15.98
CA GLY A 168 4.30 19.10 -16.01
C GLY A 168 4.86 19.40 -14.63
N ARG A 169 5.91 20.23 -14.59
CA ARG A 169 6.62 20.63 -13.37
C ARG A 169 6.86 22.15 -13.39
N PRO A 170 6.00 22.98 -12.78
CA PRO A 170 4.78 22.62 -12.07
C PRO A 170 3.66 22.16 -13.01
N ALA A 171 2.78 21.29 -12.52
CA ALA A 171 1.66 20.75 -13.26
C ALA A 171 0.64 21.85 -13.62
N LYS A 172 0.17 21.81 -14.87
CA LYS A 172 -0.86 22.71 -15.39
C LYS A 172 -1.99 21.87 -16.00
N VAL A 173 -3.21 22.37 -15.87
CA VAL A 173 -4.37 21.81 -16.59
C VAL A 173 -4.12 21.97 -18.09
N VAL A 174 -4.39 20.91 -18.84
CA VAL A 174 -4.09 20.83 -20.28
C VAL A 174 -5.39 20.75 -21.06
N ARG A 175 -6.29 19.85 -20.65
CA ARG A 175 -7.60 19.64 -21.25
C ARG A 175 -8.51 18.87 -20.30
N ASP A 176 -9.79 18.85 -20.60
CA ASP A 176 -10.73 17.90 -20.01
C ASP A 176 -10.39 16.47 -20.47
N LEU A 177 -10.71 15.48 -19.63
CA LEU A 177 -10.58 14.07 -19.99
C LEU A 177 -11.63 13.67 -21.02
N THR A 178 -11.21 12.86 -21.99
CA THR A 178 -12.10 12.23 -22.96
C THR A 178 -12.82 11.05 -22.32
N GLU A 179 -13.83 10.50 -23.00
CA GLU A 179 -14.45 9.25 -22.56
C GLU A 179 -13.45 8.08 -22.58
N GLU A 180 -12.56 8.03 -23.59
CA GLU A 180 -11.49 7.03 -23.67
C GLU A 180 -10.55 7.10 -22.45
N ASP A 181 -10.14 8.30 -22.02
CA ASP A 181 -9.31 8.45 -20.81
C ASP A 181 -10.02 7.88 -19.57
N LYS A 182 -11.34 8.14 -19.43
CA LYS A 182 -12.14 7.68 -18.29
C LYS A 182 -12.34 6.17 -18.31
N GLU A 183 -12.57 5.58 -19.48
CA GLU A 183 -12.70 4.14 -19.68
C GLU A 183 -11.39 3.43 -19.35
N ASP A 184 -10.25 3.96 -19.79
CA ASP A 184 -8.94 3.43 -19.44
C ASP A 184 -8.64 3.53 -17.94
N MET A 185 -8.97 4.66 -17.31
CA MET A 185 -8.83 4.82 -15.86
C MET A 185 -9.69 3.82 -15.08
N GLU A 186 -10.93 3.56 -15.52
CA GLU A 186 -11.81 2.54 -14.94
C GLU A 186 -11.20 1.13 -15.10
N ARG A 187 -10.80 0.78 -16.32
CA ARG A 187 -10.16 -0.50 -16.60
C ARG A 187 -8.93 -0.73 -15.71
N ILE A 188 -8.05 0.27 -15.58
CA ILE A 188 -6.85 0.18 -14.75
C ILE A 188 -7.21 -0.12 -13.28
N ARG A 189 -8.12 0.64 -12.66
CA ARG A 189 -8.45 0.43 -11.25
C ARG A 189 -9.10 -0.94 -11.00
N LEU A 190 -9.99 -1.39 -11.88
CA LEU A 190 -10.63 -2.71 -11.77
C LEU A 190 -9.62 -3.85 -11.95
N GLU A 191 -8.71 -3.74 -12.92
CA GLU A 191 -7.64 -4.71 -13.11
C GLU A 191 -6.73 -4.81 -11.88
N TYR A 192 -6.45 -3.71 -11.21
CA TYR A 192 -5.60 -3.71 -10.01
C TYR A 192 -6.28 -4.40 -8.82
N VAL A 193 -7.60 -4.24 -8.65
CA VAL A 193 -8.36 -5.01 -7.65
C VAL A 193 -8.26 -6.51 -7.94
N GLU A 194 -8.45 -6.91 -9.19
CA GLU A 194 -8.39 -8.32 -9.57
C GLU A 194 -6.97 -8.91 -9.42
N LYS A 195 -5.93 -8.19 -9.88
CA LYS A 195 -4.54 -8.60 -9.69
C LYS A 195 -4.21 -8.73 -8.20
N ALA A 196 -4.66 -7.81 -7.36
CA ALA A 196 -4.44 -7.86 -5.92
C ALA A 196 -5.05 -9.13 -5.28
N ARG A 197 -6.26 -9.54 -5.70
CA ARG A 197 -6.87 -10.80 -5.25
C ARG A 197 -6.03 -12.01 -5.66
N GLN A 198 -5.58 -12.05 -6.92
CA GLN A 198 -4.76 -13.15 -7.46
C GLN A 198 -3.41 -13.28 -6.76
N TYR A 199 -2.70 -12.16 -6.55
CA TYR A 199 -1.44 -12.14 -5.80
C TYR A 199 -1.65 -12.61 -4.37
N LYS A 200 -2.69 -12.08 -3.69
CA LYS A 200 -3.00 -12.46 -2.31
C LYS A 200 -3.34 -13.94 -2.15
N GLU A 201 -4.06 -14.53 -3.10
CA GLU A 201 -4.34 -15.97 -3.09
C GLU A 201 -3.06 -16.78 -3.30
N THR A 202 -2.20 -16.36 -4.24
CA THR A 202 -0.97 -17.07 -4.58
C THR A 202 0.07 -16.98 -3.45
N SER A 203 0.23 -15.83 -2.81
CA SER A 203 1.15 -15.64 -1.68
C SER A 203 0.76 -16.49 -0.47
N ARG A 204 -0.54 -16.72 -0.23
CA ARG A 204 -1.02 -17.62 0.84
C ARG A 204 -0.66 -19.09 0.61
N ARG A 205 -0.48 -19.52 -0.65
CA ARG A 205 -0.11 -20.90 -0.98
C ARG A 205 1.38 -21.21 -0.76
N HIS A 206 2.21 -20.17 -0.60
CA HIS A 206 3.67 -20.29 -0.45
C HIS A 206 4.14 -20.00 0.99
N GLN A 207 3.22 -19.77 1.94
CA GLN A 207 3.48 -19.58 3.38
C GLN A 207 2.99 -20.79 4.19
#